data_AF-A0AAU4R203-F1
#
_entry.id   AF-A0AAU4R203-F1
#
_cell.length_a   1.000
_cell.length_b   1.000
_cell.length_c   1.000
_cell.angle_alpha   90.00
_cell.angle_beta   90.00
_cell.angle_gamma   90.00
#
_symmetry.space_group_name_H-M   'P 1'
#
loop_
_entity.id
_entity.type
_entity.pdbx_description
1 polymer ?
#
loop_
_entity_poly.entity_id
_entity_poly.type
_entity_poly.pdbx_seq_one_letter_code
_entity_poly.pdbx_strand_id
1 'polypeptide(L)'
;MTITAPPTEPEEVDTPTLAQLLVASAKSPRGRAASQALAEEGTILALDSVRRLLVVDGEDGSVCRWEGLLGRLYGLGLDDVQRAFLGLVLGMVGIGLHTLSAVEVLDERRLLILMRAMPVLAGNDRVAVGTRM
;
A
#
# COMPACT_ATOMS: atom_id res chain seq x y z
N MET A 1 -20.90 -43.83 -30.79
CA MET A 1 -19.72 -42.94 -30.72
C MET A 1 -19.95 -41.99 -29.56
N THR A 2 -19.35 -42.27 -28.41
CA THR A 2 -19.50 -41.46 -27.19
C THR A 2 -18.41 -40.40 -27.20
N ILE A 3 -18.81 -39.12 -27.28
CA ILE A 3 -17.89 -37.98 -27.16
C ILE A 3 -17.60 -37.79 -25.68
N THR A 4 -16.39 -38.12 -25.26
CA THR A 4 -15.85 -37.73 -23.96
C THR A 4 -15.46 -36.25 -24.04
N ALA A 5 -16.21 -35.40 -23.34
CA ALA A 5 -15.80 -34.02 -23.12
C ALA A 5 -14.55 -34.00 -22.22
N PRO A 6 -13.54 -33.16 -22.50
CA PRO A 6 -12.38 -33.04 -21.62
C PRO A 6 -12.82 -32.44 -20.27
N PRO A 7 -12.14 -32.81 -19.17
CA PRO A 7 -12.42 -32.25 -17.87
C PRO A 7 -12.07 -30.75 -17.87
N THR A 8 -13.04 -29.92 -17.51
CA THR A 8 -12.83 -28.51 -17.20
C THR A 8 -11.85 -28.44 -16.02
N GLU A 9 -10.64 -27.97 -16.27
CA GLU A 9 -9.69 -27.59 -15.21
C GLU A 9 -10.37 -26.54 -14.33
N PRO A 10 -10.26 -26.63 -12.99
CA PRO A 10 -10.84 -25.62 -12.12
C PRO A 10 -10.21 -24.28 -12.45
N GLU A 11 -11.02 -23.27 -12.80
CA GLU A 11 -10.60 -21.87 -12.81
C GLU A 11 -9.92 -21.60 -11.46
N GLU A 12 -8.60 -21.37 -11.48
CA GLU A 12 -7.90 -20.80 -10.34
C GLU A 12 -8.58 -19.48 -10.02
N VAL A 13 -9.42 -19.49 -8.98
CA VAL A 13 -10.01 -18.28 -8.42
C VAL A 13 -8.84 -17.45 -7.92
N ASP A 14 -8.45 -16.46 -8.73
CA ASP A 14 -7.33 -15.55 -8.49
C ASP A 14 -7.52 -14.89 -7.13
N THR A 15 -6.84 -15.43 -6.12
CA THR A 15 -7.06 -15.03 -4.73
C THR A 15 -6.44 -13.64 -4.57
N PRO A 16 -7.23 -12.62 -4.17
CA PRO A 16 -6.74 -11.26 -4.13
C PRO A 16 -5.52 -11.16 -3.21
N THR A 17 -4.45 -10.57 -3.74
CA THR A 17 -3.23 -10.30 -2.98
C THR A 17 -3.53 -9.37 -1.81
N LEU A 18 -2.71 -9.45 -0.75
CA LEU A 18 -2.86 -8.54 0.39
C LEU A 18 -2.89 -7.06 -0.03
N ALA A 19 -2.06 -6.69 -1.01
CA ALA A 19 -2.04 -5.35 -1.59
C ALA A 19 -3.41 -4.92 -2.15
N GLN A 20 -4.10 -5.81 -2.89
CA GLN A 20 -5.43 -5.54 -3.42
C GLN A 20 -6.46 -5.39 -2.30
N LEU A 21 -6.39 -6.22 -1.26
CA LEU A 21 -7.28 -6.13 -0.09
C LEU A 21 -7.07 -4.82 0.70
N LEU A 22 -5.83 -4.35 0.85
CA LEU A 22 -5.51 -3.08 1.52
C LEU A 22 -6.08 -1.87 0.76
N VAL A 23 -6.05 -1.90 -0.57
CA VAL A 23 -6.62 -0.84 -1.40
C VAL A 23 -8.15 -0.88 -1.39
N ALA A 24 -8.75 -2.08 -1.47
CA ALA A 24 -10.20 -2.27 -1.46
C ALA A 24 -10.86 -1.89 -0.13
N SER A 25 -10.17 -2.12 1.00
CA SER A 25 -10.69 -1.81 2.34
C SER A 25 -10.57 -0.31 2.72
N ALA A 26 -9.93 0.52 1.90
CA ALA A 26 -9.71 1.93 2.20
C ALA A 26 -11.01 2.76 2.16
N LYS A 27 -11.41 3.30 3.32
CA LYS A 27 -12.66 4.08 3.49
C LYS A 27 -12.54 5.59 3.18
N SER A 28 -11.34 6.08 2.87
CA SER A 28 -11.09 7.51 2.61
C SER A 28 -10.09 7.71 1.47
N PRO A 29 -10.09 8.88 0.79
CA PRO A 29 -9.09 9.20 -0.23
C PRO A 29 -7.65 9.11 0.29
N ARG A 30 -7.42 9.58 1.52
CA ARG A 30 -6.11 9.49 2.20
C ARG A 30 -5.69 8.05 2.43
N GLY A 31 -6.61 7.23 2.94
CA GLY A 31 -6.38 5.79 3.15
C GLY A 31 -6.10 5.08 1.83
N ARG A 32 -6.81 5.44 0.75
CA ARG A 32 -6.61 4.86 -0.58
C ARG A 32 -5.23 5.20 -1.13
N ALA A 33 -4.84 6.47 -1.10
CA ALA A 33 -3.53 6.92 -1.55
C ALA A 33 -2.40 6.22 -0.79
N ALA A 34 -2.52 6.13 0.53
CA ALA A 34 -1.55 5.45 1.39
C ALA A 34 -1.48 3.94 1.12
N SER A 35 -2.64 3.26 1.03
CA SER A 35 -2.70 1.82 0.69
C SER A 35 -2.09 1.54 -0.68
N GLN A 36 -2.36 2.38 -1.69
CA GLN A 36 -1.80 2.23 -3.03
C GLN A 36 -0.29 2.43 -3.05
N ALA A 37 0.22 3.49 -2.39
CA ALA A 37 1.64 3.76 -2.31
C ALA A 37 2.39 2.59 -1.63
N LEU A 38 1.83 2.07 -0.53
CA LEU A 38 2.42 0.96 0.20
C LEU A 38 2.37 -0.36 -0.61
N ALA A 39 1.28 -0.58 -1.34
CA ALA A 39 1.13 -1.71 -2.26
C ALA A 39 2.15 -1.69 -3.40
N GLU A 40 2.36 -0.52 -4.04
CA GLU A 40 3.31 -0.36 -5.15
C GLU A 40 4.78 -0.49 -4.70
N GLU A 41 5.09 -0.08 -3.48
CA GLU A 41 6.43 -0.23 -2.90
C GLU A 41 6.75 -1.72 -2.64
N GLY A 42 5.81 -2.46 -2.05
CA GLY A 42 5.81 -3.92 -1.94
C GLY A 42 6.84 -4.54 -0.99
N THR A 43 8.06 -4.00 -0.88
CA THR A 43 9.11 -4.58 -0.04
C THR A 43 8.83 -4.42 1.45
N ILE A 44 8.14 -3.34 1.83
CA ILE A 44 7.70 -3.09 3.21
C ILE A 44 6.57 -4.07 3.57
N LEU A 45 5.63 -4.34 2.65
CA LEU A 45 4.58 -5.34 2.84
C LEU A 45 5.10 -6.78 2.81
N ALA A 46 6.29 -7.01 2.25
CA ALA A 46 6.94 -8.31 2.29
C ALA A 46 7.39 -8.71 3.70
N LEU A 47 7.52 -7.75 4.63
CA LEU A 47 7.93 -7.99 6.01
C LEU A 47 6.77 -8.48 6.88
N ASP A 48 6.96 -9.63 7.55
CA ASP A 48 5.98 -10.23 8.47
C ASP A 48 5.63 -9.33 9.65
N SER A 49 6.58 -8.52 10.13
CA SER A 49 6.38 -7.54 11.19
C SER A 49 5.34 -6.48 10.78
N VAL A 50 5.42 -5.99 9.55
CA VAL A 50 4.50 -4.99 8.99
C VAL A 50 3.13 -5.60 8.77
N ARG A 51 3.05 -6.76 8.10
CA ARG A 51 1.75 -7.41 7.81
C ARG A 51 0.94 -7.67 9.08
N ARG A 52 1.57 -8.23 10.12
CA ARG A 52 0.88 -8.54 11.39
C ARG A 52 0.35 -7.32 12.14
N LEU A 53 0.90 -6.15 11.89
CA LEU A 53 0.51 -4.92 12.59
C LEU A 53 -0.45 -4.06 11.78
N LEU A 54 -0.29 -4.07 10.46
CA LEU A 54 -1.12 -3.32 9.55
C LEU A 54 -2.44 -4.03 9.25
N VAL A 55 -2.43 -5.36 9.15
CA VAL A 55 -3.60 -6.14 8.77
C VAL A 55 -4.25 -6.68 10.04
N VAL A 56 -5.50 -6.29 10.25
CA VAL A 56 -6.31 -6.82 11.35
C VAL A 56 -7.58 -7.42 10.76
N ASP A 57 -7.90 -8.64 11.17
CA ASP A 57 -9.17 -9.26 10.79
C ASP A 57 -10.32 -8.51 11.45
N GLY A 58 -11.19 -7.91 10.64
CA GLY A 58 -12.43 -7.28 11.05
C GLY A 58 -13.64 -8.16 10.71
N GLU A 59 -14.81 -7.80 11.25
CA GLU A 59 -16.07 -8.51 10.97
C GLU A 59 -16.43 -8.52 9.47
N ASP A 60 -16.07 -7.46 8.74
CA ASP A 60 -16.30 -7.30 7.30
C ASP A 60 -15.06 -7.70 6.44
N GLY A 61 -14.09 -8.40 7.04
CA GLY A 61 -12.83 -8.77 6.41
C GLY A 61 -11.63 -7.95 6.90
N SER A 62 -10.45 -8.24 6.36
CA SER A 62 -9.20 -7.65 6.84
C SER A 62 -9.12 -6.15 6.51
N VAL A 63 -8.78 -5.34 7.50
CA VAL A 63 -8.67 -3.87 7.39
C VAL A 63 -7.28 -3.37 7.73
N CYS A 64 -6.87 -2.25 7.10
CA CYS A 64 -5.65 -1.53 7.45
C CYS A 64 -5.79 -0.82 8.81
N ARG A 65 -4.96 -1.16 9.79
CA ARG A 65 -4.76 -0.41 11.04
C ARG A 65 -3.41 0.28 11.03
N TRP A 66 -3.40 1.54 10.64
CA TRP A 66 -2.17 2.33 10.47
C TRP A 66 -1.51 2.72 11.79
N GLU A 67 -2.29 2.92 12.85
CA GLU A 67 -1.82 3.36 14.17
C GLU A 67 -0.88 2.34 14.82
N GLY A 68 -1.04 1.05 14.48
CA GLY A 68 -0.20 -0.03 14.99
C GLY A 68 1.26 0.05 14.51
N LEU A 69 1.51 0.74 13.40
CA LEU A 69 2.85 0.88 12.81
C LEU A 69 3.67 2.01 13.46
N LEU A 70 3.06 3.15 13.79
CA LEU A 70 3.77 4.33 14.27
C LEU A 70 4.60 4.03 15.52
N GLY A 71 3.99 3.40 16.52
CA GLY A 71 4.65 3.09 17.79
C GLY A 71 5.76 2.03 17.68
N ARG A 72 5.92 1.40 16.51
CA ARG A 72 6.85 0.27 16.30
C ARG A 72 7.79 0.48 15.11
N LEU A 73 7.80 1.65 14.47
CA LEU A 73 8.58 1.94 13.25
C LEU A 73 10.03 1.44 13.30
N TYR A 74 10.72 1.62 14.43
CA TYR A 74 12.11 1.18 14.63
C TYR A 74 12.27 -0.32 14.94
N GLY A 75 11.19 -1.01 15.33
CA GLY A 75 11.16 -2.45 15.59
C GLY A 75 10.62 -3.28 14.41
N LEU A 76 10.29 -2.65 13.27
CA LEU A 76 9.75 -3.35 12.11
C LEU A 76 10.81 -4.07 11.27
N GLY A 77 12.10 -3.81 11.51
CA GLY A 77 13.18 -4.34 10.66
C GLY A 77 13.29 -3.62 9.32
N LEU A 78 12.79 -2.39 9.23
CA LEU A 78 12.92 -1.54 8.05
C LEU A 78 14.33 -0.96 7.98
N ASP A 79 14.89 -0.93 6.77
CA ASP A 79 16.03 -0.06 6.50
C ASP A 79 15.63 1.42 6.57
N ASP A 80 16.61 2.32 6.48
CA ASP A 80 16.38 3.75 6.65
C ASP A 80 15.49 4.35 5.54
N VAL A 81 15.63 3.85 4.31
CA VAL A 81 14.86 4.31 3.14
C VAL A 81 13.41 3.86 3.25
N GLN A 82 13.18 2.59 3.60
CA GLN A 82 11.87 2.01 3.86
C GLN A 82 11.18 2.73 5.02
N ARG A 83 11.91 3.04 6.09
CA ARG A 83 11.36 3.76 7.25
C ARG A 83 10.96 5.19 6.89
N ALA A 84 11.78 5.90 6.10
CA ALA A 84 11.45 7.22 5.60
C ALA A 84 10.19 7.19 4.73
N PHE A 85 10.12 6.25 3.78
CA PHE A 85 8.95 6.05 2.93
C PHE A 85 7.69 5.75 3.76
N LEU A 86 7.77 4.79 4.68
CA LEU A 86 6.62 4.43 5.53
C LEU A 86 6.18 5.61 6.42
N GLY A 87 7.11 6.40 6.94
CA GLY A 87 6.78 7.62 7.68
C GLY A 87 5.99 8.62 6.83
N LEU A 88 6.40 8.86 5.59
CA LEU A 88 5.68 9.74 4.67
C LEU A 88 4.28 9.20 4.34
N VAL A 89 4.12 7.88 4.16
CA VAL A 89 2.82 7.21 3.98
C VAL A 89 1.92 7.38 5.21
N LEU A 90 2.47 7.23 6.43
CA LEU A 90 1.73 7.48 7.67
C LEU A 90 1.29 8.95 7.79
N GLY A 91 2.14 9.88 7.33
CA GLY A 91 1.79 11.30 7.23
C GLY A 91 0.58 11.56 6.34
N MET A 92 0.41 10.82 5.23
CA MET A 92 -0.75 10.95 4.34
C MET A 92 -2.08 10.62 5.03
N VAL A 93 -2.09 9.65 5.93
CA VAL A 93 -3.28 9.28 6.73
C VAL A 93 -3.42 10.11 8.01
N GLY A 94 -2.53 11.09 8.23
CA GLY A 94 -2.57 11.99 9.39
C GLY A 94 -2.01 11.38 10.68
N ILE A 95 -1.15 10.34 10.56
CA ILE A 95 -0.56 9.65 11.70
C ILE A 95 0.90 10.07 11.84
N GLY A 96 1.24 10.59 13.01
CA GLY A 96 2.58 11.08 13.31
C GLY A 96 2.90 12.43 12.66
N LEU A 97 4.00 13.04 13.11
CA LEU A 97 4.59 14.22 12.49
C LEU A 97 5.80 13.75 11.67
N HIS A 98 5.61 13.68 10.35
CA HIS A 98 6.67 13.31 9.42
C HIS A 98 7.03 14.52 8.57
N THR A 99 8.32 14.87 8.52
CA THR A 99 8.79 16.01 7.75
C THR A 99 8.90 15.64 6.27
N LEU A 100 8.43 16.54 5.40
CA LEU A 100 8.56 16.35 3.95
C LEU A 100 10.03 16.19 3.52
N SER A 101 10.99 16.73 4.28
CA SER A 101 12.44 16.55 4.03
C SER A 101 12.89 15.09 3.97
N ALA A 102 12.13 14.14 4.53
CA ALA A 102 12.42 12.72 4.40
C ALA A 102 12.42 12.21 2.95
N VAL A 103 11.90 12.99 1.98
CA VAL A 103 12.02 12.68 0.55
C VAL A 103 13.47 12.66 0.05
N GLU A 104 14.39 13.35 0.72
CA GLU A 104 15.80 13.44 0.33
C GLU A 104 16.52 12.10 0.34
N VAL A 105 16.11 11.19 1.24
CA VAL A 105 16.73 9.87 1.40
C VAL A 105 16.06 8.77 0.56
N LEU A 106 15.00 9.11 -0.18
CA LEU A 106 14.29 8.16 -1.03
C LEU A 106 15.05 7.90 -2.32
N ASP A 107 15.07 6.63 -2.75
CA ASP A 107 15.42 6.32 -4.14
C ASP A 107 14.35 6.81 -5.12
N GLU A 108 14.73 6.88 -6.39
CA GLU A 108 13.89 7.35 -7.48
C GLU A 108 12.56 6.59 -7.58
N ARG A 109 12.58 5.26 -7.39
CA ARG A 109 11.37 4.44 -7.46
C ARG A 109 10.38 4.86 -6.37
N ARG A 110 10.83 4.97 -5.13
CA ARG A 110 9.98 5.33 -3.98
C ARG A 110 9.50 6.78 -4.05
N LEU A 111 10.33 7.69 -4.55
CA LEU A 111 9.92 9.07 -4.81
C LEU A 111 8.78 9.13 -5.85
N LEU A 112 8.91 8.39 -6.97
CA LEU A 112 7.88 8.35 -8.01
C LEU A 112 6.55 7.80 -7.49
N ILE A 113 6.60 6.77 -6.64
CA ILE A 113 5.40 6.21 -5.99
C ILE A 113 4.70 7.29 -5.15
N LEU A 114 5.43 8.04 -4.32
CA LEU A 114 4.83 9.12 -3.53
C LEU A 114 4.25 10.22 -4.42
N MET A 115 4.95 10.61 -5.48
CA MET A 115 4.44 11.62 -6.43
C MET A 115 3.14 11.18 -7.11
N ARG A 116 3.02 9.89 -7.47
CA ARG A 116 1.79 9.30 -8.03
C ARG A 116 0.65 9.22 -7.00
N ALA A 117 0.97 9.10 -5.72
CA ALA A 117 -0.03 9.09 -4.65
C ALA A 117 -0.62 10.49 -4.38
N MET A 118 0.09 11.59 -4.70
CA MET A 118 -0.36 12.95 -4.38
C MET A 118 -1.69 13.35 -5.06
N PRO A 119 -1.92 13.08 -6.36
CA PRO A 119 -3.23 13.33 -6.97
C PRO A 119 -4.36 12.57 -6.27
N VAL A 120 -4.14 11.30 -5.94
CA VAL A 120 -5.13 10.47 -5.22
C VAL A 120 -5.41 11.03 -3.82
N LEU A 121 -4.34 11.44 -3.12
CA LEU A 121 -4.44 12.08 -1.82
C LEU A 121 -5.27 13.38 -1.87
N ALA A 122 -5.10 14.17 -2.94
CA ALA A 122 -5.83 15.39 -3.18
C ALA A 122 -7.27 15.16 -3.70
N GLY A 123 -7.70 13.92 -3.92
CA GLY A 123 -8.99 13.59 -4.53
C GLY A 123 -9.07 13.93 -6.02
N ASN A 124 -7.91 14.10 -6.67
CA ASN A 124 -7.74 14.50 -8.06
C ASN A 124 -7.23 13.35 -8.91
N ASP A 125 -7.94 12.22 -8.90
CA ASP A 125 -7.57 10.96 -9.58
C ASP A 125 -7.44 11.10 -11.12
N ARG A 126 -7.82 12.25 -11.68
CA ARG A 126 -7.76 12.58 -13.12
C ARG A 126 -6.54 13.38 -13.53
N VAL A 127 -5.73 13.86 -12.58
CA VAL A 127 -4.53 14.64 -12.92
C VAL A 127 -3.41 13.69 -13.29
N ALA A 128 -3.15 13.57 -14.60
CA ALA A 128 -1.96 12.89 -15.10
C ALA A 128 -0.73 13.76 -14.77
N VAL A 129 0.05 13.34 -13.77
CA VAL A 129 1.35 13.95 -13.47
C VAL A 129 2.37 13.40 -14.47
N GLY A 130 2.84 14.23 -15.41
CA GLY A 130 3.97 13.89 -16.27
C GLY A 130 3.73 13.75 -17.78
N THR A 131 2.66 14.33 -18.35
CA THR A 131 2.67 14.56 -19.80
C THR A 131 3.63 15.69 -20.11
N ARG A 132 4.82 15.36 -20.63
CA ARG A 132 5.60 16.31 -21.42
C ARG A 132 4.71 16.80 -22.58
N MET A 133 4.52 18.11 -22.70
CA MET A 133 4.14 18.73 -23.97
C MET A 133 5.35 18.70 -24.92
#